data_AF-A0A350NZM8-F1
#
_entry.id   AF-A0A350NZM8-F1
#
_cell.length_a   1.000
_cell.length_b   1.000
_cell.length_c   1.000
_cell.angle_alpha   90.00
_cell.angle_beta   90.00
_cell.angle_gamma   90.00
#
_symmetry.space_group_name_H-M   'P 1'
#
loop_
_entity.id
_entity.type
_entity.pdbx_description
1 polymer ?
#
loop_
_entity_poly.entity_id
_entity_poly.type
_entity_poly.pdbx_seq_one_letter_code
_entity_poly.pdbx_strand_id
1 'polypeptide(L)'
;MSYTFSDATRISASHALPDVEVFQVSQMEAHYNRDNEDHANEFIITEEGWYFWFCLPGCLPDSVPHGPFESEEEALQSAIHV
;
A
#
# COMPACT_ATOMS: atom_id res chain seq x y z
N MET A 1 -7.56 -4.19 -4.14
CA MET A 1 -7.33 -3.32 -2.98
C MET A 1 -7.89 -4.04 -1.77
N SER A 2 -7.03 -4.26 -0.79
CA SER A 2 -7.26 -5.11 0.36
C SER A 2 -6.72 -4.42 1.61
N TYR A 3 -7.25 -4.76 2.78
CA TYR A 3 -6.82 -4.19 4.06
C TYR A 3 -6.35 -5.30 4.98
N THR A 4 -5.24 -5.07 5.69
CA THR A 4 -4.68 -6.02 6.65
C THR A 4 -4.15 -5.29 7.90
N PHE A 5 -3.64 -6.05 8.85
CA PHE A 5 -2.96 -5.54 10.01
C PHE A 5 -1.44 -5.69 9.83
N SER A 6 -0.69 -4.68 10.22
CA SER A 6 0.77 -4.76 10.39
C SER A 6 1.14 -5.84 11.43
N ASP A 7 0.31 -5.99 12.46
CA ASP A 7 0.42 -7.01 13.50
C ASP A 7 -0.70 -8.06 13.36
N ALA A 8 -0.33 -9.26 12.92
CA ALA A 8 -1.26 -10.38 12.72
C ALA A 8 -2.05 -10.76 14.00
N THR A 9 -1.53 -10.46 15.20
CA THR A 9 -2.25 -10.77 16.44
C THR A 9 -3.55 -9.96 16.58
N ARG A 10 -3.62 -8.80 15.92
CA ARG A 10 -4.77 -7.89 15.91
C ARG A 10 -5.95 -8.40 15.08
N ILE A 11 -5.76 -9.39 14.21
CA ILE A 11 -6.83 -10.02 13.41
C ILE A 11 -7.96 -10.56 14.30
N SER A 12 -7.61 -11.04 15.50
CA SER A 12 -8.57 -11.60 16.46
C SER A 12 -9.22 -10.57 17.38
N ALA A 13 -8.77 -9.31 17.38
CA ALA A 13 -9.26 -8.27 18.27
C ALA A 13 -10.54 -7.64 17.70
N SER A 14 -11.67 -7.83 18.39
CA SER A 14 -13.03 -7.50 17.90
C SER A 14 -13.28 -6.03 17.53
N HIS A 15 -12.43 -5.12 17.97
CA HIS A 15 -12.52 -3.68 17.71
C HIS A 15 -11.25 -3.09 17.10
N ALA A 16 -10.28 -3.93 16.73
CA ALA A 16 -9.12 -3.46 16.01
C ALA A 16 -9.52 -3.19 14.56
N LEU A 17 -9.07 -2.06 14.04
CA LEU A 17 -9.22 -1.73 12.64
C LEU A 17 -7.89 -1.96 11.91
N PRO A 18 -7.93 -2.41 10.64
CA PRO A 18 -6.72 -2.61 9.86
C PRO A 18 -5.95 -1.30 9.75
N ASP A 19 -4.63 -1.41 9.77
CA ASP A 19 -3.69 -0.29 9.69
C ASP A 19 -2.76 -0.39 8.47
N VAL A 20 -3.08 -1.28 7.53
CA VAL A 20 -2.40 -1.44 6.25
C VAL A 20 -3.42 -1.50 5.13
N GLU A 21 -3.14 -0.75 4.07
CA GLU A 21 -3.83 -0.87 2.78
C GLU A 21 -2.85 -1.44 1.74
N VAL A 22 -3.30 -2.47 1.04
CA VAL A 22 -2.60 -3.14 -0.05
C VAL A 22 -3.34 -2.83 -1.35
N PHE A 23 -2.61 -2.34 -2.35
CA PHE A 23 -3.20 -1.86 -3.60
C PHE A 23 -2.29 -2.14 -4.78
N GLN A 24 -2.87 -2.08 -5.98
CA GLN A 24 -2.15 -2.26 -7.23
C GLN A 24 -2.03 -0.91 -7.92
N VAL A 25 -0.86 -0.65 -8.50
CA VAL A 25 -0.65 0.42 -9.48
C VAL A 25 -0.55 -0.23 -10.85
N SER A 26 -1.48 0.11 -11.73
CA SER A 26 -1.47 -0.37 -13.11
C SER A 26 -0.37 0.32 -13.93
N GLN A 27 0.01 -0.31 -15.05
CA GLN A 27 0.92 0.31 -16.02
C GLN A 27 0.42 1.70 -16.49
N MET A 28 -0.89 1.85 -16.67
CA MET A 28 -1.49 3.14 -17.08
C MET A 28 -1.29 4.22 -16.02
N GLU A 29 -1.54 3.91 -14.75
CA GLU A 29 -1.35 4.83 -13.62
C GLU A 29 0.14 5.18 -13.44
N ALA A 30 1.03 4.19 -13.52
CA ALA A 30 2.48 4.42 -13.47
C ALA A 30 2.96 5.34 -14.60
N HIS A 31 2.47 5.14 -15.83
CA HIS A 31 2.76 6.06 -16.94
C HIS A 31 2.23 7.46 -16.69
N TYR A 32 0.97 7.59 -16.28
CA TYR A 32 0.38 8.89 -15.96
C TYR A 32 1.19 9.63 -14.88
N ASN A 33 1.60 8.92 -13.83
CA ASN A 33 2.41 9.48 -12.75
C ASN A 33 3.80 9.93 -13.23
N ARG A 34 4.45 9.18 -14.11
CA ARG A 34 5.73 9.57 -14.74
C ARG A 34 5.59 10.82 -15.61
N ASP A 35 4.52 10.90 -16.39
CA ASP A 35 4.28 12.05 -17.28
C ASP A 35 3.96 13.34 -16.51
N ASN A 36 3.60 13.23 -15.22
CA ASN A 36 3.26 14.35 -14.33
C ASN A 36 4.20 14.40 -13.10
N GLU A 37 5.44 13.95 -13.24
CA GLU A 37 6.43 13.89 -12.15
C GLU A 37 6.73 15.28 -11.55
N ASP A 38 6.55 16.35 -12.33
CA ASP A 38 6.71 17.74 -11.87
C ASP A 38 5.65 18.17 -10.83
N HIS A 39 4.57 17.41 -10.69
CA HIS A 39 3.52 17.58 -9.67
C HIS A 39 3.57 16.49 -8.59
N ALA A 40 4.59 15.63 -8.61
CA ALA A 40 4.66 14.48 -7.72
C ALA A 40 5.02 14.86 -6.26
N ASN A 41 4.67 13.97 -5.33
CA ASN A 41 5.12 13.99 -3.94
C ASN A 41 5.62 12.58 -3.55
N GLU A 42 6.03 12.41 -2.29
CA GLU A 42 6.57 11.14 -1.77
C GLU A 42 5.60 9.95 -1.76
N PHE A 43 4.32 10.17 -2.09
CA PHE A 43 3.29 9.13 -2.21
C PHE A 43 3.00 8.75 -3.68
N ILE A 44 3.63 9.41 -4.65
CA ILE A 44 3.47 9.10 -6.07
C ILE A 44 4.30 7.88 -6.43
N ILE A 45 3.67 6.94 -7.13
CA ILE A 45 4.27 5.69 -7.56
C ILE A 45 4.42 5.72 -9.08
N THR A 46 5.65 5.61 -9.55
CA THR A 46 6.01 5.68 -10.98
C THR A 46 6.30 4.32 -11.59
N GLU A 47 6.20 3.23 -10.82
CA GLU A 47 6.40 1.85 -11.26
C GLU A 47 5.13 1.02 -11.02
N GLU A 48 4.72 0.23 -12.01
CA GLU A 48 3.59 -0.68 -11.85
C GLU A 48 3.91 -1.83 -10.88
N GLY A 49 2.86 -2.36 -10.24
CA GLY A 49 3.02 -3.49 -9.33
C GLY A 49 2.07 -3.42 -8.15
N TRP A 50 2.32 -4.28 -7.16
CA TRP A 50 1.61 -4.28 -5.89
C TRP A 50 2.39 -3.51 -4.84
N TYR A 51 1.67 -2.78 -4.01
CA TYR A 51 2.23 -1.95 -2.95
C TYR A 51 1.40 -2.10 -1.68
N PHE A 52 2.01 -1.76 -0.56
CA PHE A 52 1.27 -1.46 0.66
C PHE A 52 1.78 -0.17 1.30
N TRP A 53 0.94 0.48 2.08
CA TRP A 53 1.36 1.51 3.04
C TRP A 53 0.68 1.27 4.38
N PHE A 54 1.26 1.82 5.43
CA PHE A 54 0.55 1.95 6.70
C PHE A 54 -0.47 3.07 6.57
N CYS A 55 -1.70 2.83 7.01
CA CYS A 55 -2.73 3.86 7.08
C CYS A 55 -3.73 3.50 8.16
N LEU A 56 -4.09 4.44 9.04
CA LEU A 56 -5.29 4.28 9.85
C LEU A 56 -6.54 4.22 8.95
N PRO A 57 -7.63 3.57 9.40
CA PRO A 57 -8.92 3.62 8.70
C PRO A 57 -9.37 5.07 8.69
N GLY A 58 -9.24 5.72 7.53
CA GLY A 58 -9.20 7.17 7.55
C GLY A 58 -9.20 7.78 6.18
N CYS A 59 -8.03 8.07 5.62
CA CYS A 59 -7.89 8.67 4.29
C CYS A 59 -6.47 9.17 3.95
N LEU A 60 -5.46 8.95 4.80
CA LEU A 60 -4.09 9.36 4.49
C LEU A 60 -3.11 8.23 4.79
N PRO A 61 -2.16 7.97 3.87
CA PRO A 61 -1.05 7.10 4.17
C PRO A 61 -0.23 7.70 5.31
N ASP A 62 0.04 6.88 6.33
CA ASP A 62 0.94 7.17 7.44
C ASP A 62 2.40 6.81 7.07
N SER A 63 2.63 6.26 5.87
CA SER A 63 3.94 5.92 5.34
C SER A 63 4.04 6.14 3.83
N VAL A 64 5.27 6.18 3.31
CA VAL A 64 5.50 6.00 1.87
C VAL A 64 5.02 4.60 1.42
N PRO A 65 4.69 4.42 0.13
CA PRO A 65 4.37 3.10 -0.40
C PRO A 65 5.59 2.17 -0.40
N HIS A 66 5.38 0.92 0.00
CA HIS A 66 6.35 -0.17 -0.01
C HIS A 66 6.05 -1.12 -1.17
N GLY A 67 7.03 -1.37 -2.04
CA GLY A 67 6.92 -2.16 -3.27
C GLY A 67 7.90 -1.65 -4.34
N PRO A 68 7.71 -1.99 -5.63
CA PRO A 68 6.68 -2.88 -6.17
C PRO A 68 6.91 -4.36 -5.82
N PHE A 69 5.82 -5.09 -5.59
CA PHE A 69 5.76 -6.55 -5.51
C PHE A 69 5.10 -7.13 -6.76
N GLU A 70 5.41 -8.38 -7.08
CA GLU A 70 4.86 -9.04 -8.27
C GLU A 70 3.38 -9.43 -8.09
N SER A 71 2.94 -9.64 -6.85
CA SER A 71 1.60 -10.12 -6.52
C SER A 71 1.03 -9.50 -5.25
N GLU A 72 -0.30 -9.50 -5.13
CA GLU A 72 -1.01 -9.08 -3.93
C GLU A 72 -0.60 -9.90 -2.70
N GLU A 73 -0.39 -11.21 -2.88
CA GLU A 73 0.03 -12.11 -1.80
C GLU A 73 1.41 -11.73 -1.25
N GLU A 74 2.36 -11.41 -2.12
CA GLU A 74 3.70 -10.99 -1.70
C GLU A 74 3.66 -9.67 -0.93
N ALA A 75 2.84 -8.71 -1.37
CA ALA A 75 2.61 -7.46 -0.66
C ALA A 75 1.95 -7.68 0.71
N LEU A 76 0.96 -8.58 0.80
CA LEU A 76 0.28 -8.95 2.05
C LEU A 76 1.23 -9.62 3.04
N GLN A 77 2.05 -10.58 2.59
CA GLN A 77 3.04 -11.24 3.45
C GLN A 77 4.08 -10.23 3.94
N SER A 78 4.55 -9.35 3.05
CA SER A 78 5.53 -8.33 3.43
C SER A 78 4.96 -7.36 4.46
N ALA A 79 3.71 -6.92 4.30
CA ALA A 79 3.05 -6.00 5.22
C ALA A 79 2.95 -6.49 6.68
N ILE A 80 2.89 -7.81 6.88
CA ILE A 80 2.72 -8.43 8.21
C ILE A 80 4.09 -8.66 8.92
N HIS A 81 5.20 -8.54 8.19
CA HIS A 81 6.55 -8.87 8.67
C HIS A 81 7.50 -7.65 8.76
N VAL A 82 6.96 -6.42 8.71
CA VAL A 82 7.74 -5.18 8.85
C VAL A 82 8.03 -4.84 10.31
#